data_AF-A0A7C2QMI6-F1
#
_entry.id   AF-A0A7C2QMI6-F1
#
_cell.length_a   1.000
_cell.length_b   1.000
_cell.length_c   1.000
_cell.angle_alpha   90.00
_cell.angle_beta   90.00
_cell.angle_gamma   90.00
#
_symmetry.space_group_name_H-M   'P 1'
#
loop_
_entity.id
_entity.type
_entity.pdbx_description
1 polymer ?
#
loop_
_entity_poly.entity_id
_entity_poly.type
_entity_poly.pdbx_seq_one_letter_code
_entity_poly.pdbx_strand_id
1 'polypeptide(L)'
;MVPELDPPCVIDVNDAVCSSPKIHKLGRILVSHLSRTFFPYRLDVSEKEVEDVLYTIGNLLSSDALIYGYPETLLLAHNYCTFNKLDVLALQRLLKQEFNIDAFCIGDVRSSLFNPLDGH
;
A
#
# COMPACT_ATOMS: atom_id res chain seq x y z
N MET A 1 15.03 3.61 -18.30
CA MET A 1 14.94 5.00 -17.82
C MET A 1 13.47 5.37 -17.88
N VAL A 2 12.85 5.61 -16.71
CA VAL A 2 11.53 6.24 -16.67
C VAL A 2 11.72 7.66 -17.20
N PRO A 3 10.94 8.15 -18.18
CA PRO A 3 11.01 9.54 -18.60
C PRO A 3 10.86 10.45 -17.36
N GLU A 4 11.56 11.57 -17.36
CA GLU A 4 11.52 12.56 -16.27
C GLU A 4 10.16 13.27 -16.29
N LEU A 5 9.12 12.54 -15.88
CA LEU A 5 7.74 13.00 -15.81
C LEU A 5 7.54 13.73 -14.50
N ASP A 6 7.11 14.98 -14.58
CA ASP A 6 6.82 15.79 -13.41
C ASP A 6 5.54 15.29 -12.70
N PRO A 7 5.60 14.89 -11.42
CA PRO A 7 4.43 14.48 -10.65
C PRO A 7 3.38 15.60 -10.47
N PRO A 8 2.09 15.26 -10.34
CA PRO A 8 1.53 13.90 -10.28
C PRO A 8 1.41 13.26 -11.67
N CYS A 9 1.91 12.02 -11.80
CA CYS A 9 1.85 11.27 -13.04
C CYS A 9 1.58 9.78 -12.79
N VAL A 10 1.10 9.09 -13.83
CA VAL A 10 0.86 7.64 -13.81
C VAL A 10 1.43 7.02 -15.08
N ILE A 11 1.99 5.83 -14.93
CA ILE A 11 2.57 5.05 -16.02
C ILE A 11 1.82 3.75 -16.13
N ASP A 12 1.24 3.50 -17.29
CA ASP A 12 0.60 2.23 -17.56
C ASP A 12 1.63 1.14 -17.82
N VAL A 13 1.60 0.11 -16.97
CA VAL A 13 2.47 -1.06 -17.06
C VAL A 13 1.67 -2.33 -17.27
N ASN A 14 0.38 -2.22 -17.57
CA ASN A 14 -0.52 -3.37 -17.69
C ASN A 14 0.01 -4.40 -18.67
N ASP A 15 0.54 -3.98 -19.82
CA ASP A 15 1.04 -4.89 -20.85
C ASP A 15 2.44 -5.45 -20.52
N ALA A 16 3.23 -4.71 -19.73
CA ALA A 16 4.53 -5.16 -19.25
C ALA A 16 4.42 -6.24 -18.16
N VAL A 17 3.31 -6.27 -17.42
CA VAL A 17 3.05 -7.31 -16.43
C VAL A 17 2.66 -8.60 -17.15
N CYS A 18 3.55 -9.58 -17.22
CA CYS A 18 3.24 -10.90 -17.78
C CYS A 18 2.10 -11.57 -17.02
N SER A 19 1.02 -11.89 -17.72
CA SER A 19 -0.04 -12.76 -17.20
C SER A 19 0.49 -14.18 -17.09
N SER A 20 1.10 -14.53 -15.95
CA SER A 20 1.38 -15.94 -15.64
C SER A 20 0.07 -16.63 -15.24
N PRO A 21 -0.09 -17.95 -15.43
CA PRO A 21 -1.29 -18.68 -14.97
C PRO A 21 -1.54 -18.59 -13.45
N LYS A 22 -0.58 -18.06 -12.68
CA LYS A 22 -0.71 -17.81 -11.24
C LYS A 22 -1.07 -16.36 -10.88
N ILE A 23 -1.08 -15.44 -11.83
CA ILE A 23 -1.33 -14.01 -11.60
C ILE A 23 -2.59 -13.60 -12.37
N HIS A 24 -3.67 -13.35 -11.62
CA HIS A 24 -4.91 -12.83 -12.18
C HIS A 24 -4.87 -11.29 -12.11
N LYS A 25 -4.97 -10.64 -13.26
CA LYS A 25 -5.13 -9.18 -13.33
C LYS A 25 -6.59 -8.85 -13.00
N LEU A 26 -6.82 -8.18 -11.88
CA LEU A 26 -8.16 -7.77 -11.44
C LEU A 26 -8.59 -6.40 -11.99
N GLY A 27 -7.70 -5.74 -12.74
CA GLY A 27 -7.86 -4.41 -13.27
C GLY A 27 -6.64 -4.01 -14.10
N ARG A 28 -6.58 -2.74 -14.50
CA ARG A 28 -5.39 -2.16 -15.15
C ARG A 28 -4.34 -1.84 -14.10
N ILE A 29 -3.11 -2.29 -14.33
CA ILE A 29 -1.98 -2.11 -13.41
C ILE A 29 -1.16 -0.90 -13.85
N LEU A 30 -1.02 0.06 -12.95
CA LEU A 30 -0.30 1.31 -13.15
C LEU A 30 0.80 1.47 -12.11
N VAL A 31 1.77 2.31 -12.42
CA VAL A 31 2.70 2.88 -11.44
C VAL A 31 2.35 4.35 -11.28
N SER A 32 1.91 4.74 -10.09
CA SER A 32 1.60 6.13 -9.77
C SER A 32 2.76 6.80 -9.04
N HIS A 33 3.10 8.01 -9.46
CA HIS A 33 4.06 8.87 -8.80
C HIS A 33 3.39 10.21 -8.52
N LEU A 34 2.89 10.37 -7.28
CA LEU A 34 2.05 11.53 -6.91
C LEU A 34 2.81 12.61 -6.15
N SER A 35 4.13 12.49 -5.99
CA SER A 35 4.98 13.50 -5.36
C SER A 35 6.37 13.50 -5.99
N ARG A 36 7.01 14.67 -6.06
CA ARG A 36 8.40 14.81 -6.53
C ARG A 36 9.44 14.16 -5.62
N THR A 37 9.12 14.01 -4.32
CA THR A 37 10.10 13.62 -3.30
C THR A 37 9.99 12.15 -2.90
N PHE A 38 8.79 11.58 -2.98
CA PHE A 38 8.49 10.25 -2.42
C PHE A 38 8.33 9.19 -3.50
N PHE A 39 8.49 7.92 -3.12
CA PHE A 39 8.56 6.82 -4.08
C PHE A 39 7.25 6.60 -4.84
N PRO A 40 7.33 6.19 -6.11
CA PRO A 40 6.17 5.70 -6.85
C PRO A 40 5.69 4.37 -6.26
N TYR A 41 4.39 4.10 -6.41
CA TYR A 41 3.76 2.87 -5.93
C TYR A 41 2.82 2.28 -6.98
N ARG A 42 2.53 0.99 -6.84
CA ARG A 42 1.60 0.27 -7.71
C ARG A 42 0.17 0.71 -7.42
N LEU A 43 -0.57 1.02 -8.47
CA LEU A 43 -1.99 1.33 -8.42
C LEU A 43 -2.73 0.37 -9.36
N ASP A 44 -3.66 -0.41 -8.82
CA ASP A 44 -4.54 -1.27 -9.62
C ASP A 44 -5.92 -0.62 -9.67
N VAL A 45 -6.42 -0.39 -10.88
CA VAL A 45 -7.71 0.28 -11.13
C VAL A 45 -8.66 -0.70 -11.79
N SER A 46 -9.89 -0.84 -11.29
CA SER A 46 -10.87 -1.80 -11.83
C SER A 46 -11.28 -1.52 -13.27
N GLU A 47 -11.28 -0.25 -13.65
CA GLU A 47 -11.60 0.20 -14.99
C GLU A 47 -10.57 -0.30 -16.00
N LYS A 48 -11.05 -0.68 -17.19
CA LYS A 48 -10.21 -1.24 -18.25
C LYS A 48 -9.85 -0.21 -19.31
N GLU A 49 -10.77 0.69 -19.62
CA GLU A 49 -10.56 1.76 -20.59
C GLU A 49 -9.70 2.87 -19.98
N VAL A 50 -8.79 3.43 -20.77
CA VAL A 50 -7.78 4.39 -20.27
C VAL A 50 -8.46 5.65 -19.75
N GLU A 51 -9.49 6.11 -20.43
CA GLU A 51 -10.25 7.31 -20.09
C GLU A 51 -10.94 7.17 -18.72
N ASP A 52 -11.58 6.03 -18.46
CA ASP A 52 -12.24 5.74 -17.20
C ASP A 52 -11.22 5.63 -16.05
N VAL A 53 -10.06 5.02 -16.33
CA VAL A 53 -8.94 4.94 -15.38
C VAL A 53 -8.44 6.33 -14.99
N LEU A 54 -8.21 7.21 -15.97
CA LEU A 54 -7.77 8.58 -15.71
C LEU A 54 -8.83 9.37 -14.93
N TYR A 55 -10.12 9.16 -15.23
CA TYR A 55 -11.22 9.77 -14.49
C TYR A 55 -11.24 9.29 -13.02
N THR A 56 -11.10 7.99 -12.76
CA THR A 56 -11.00 7.43 -11.40
C THR A 56 -9.83 8.04 -10.62
N ILE A 57 -8.67 8.18 -11.27
CA ILE A 57 -7.48 8.78 -10.63
C ILE A 57 -7.72 10.28 -10.37
N GLY A 58 -8.34 11.00 -11.30
CA GLY A 58 -8.75 12.40 -11.10
C GLY A 58 -9.71 12.55 -9.92
N ASN A 59 -10.64 11.61 -9.74
CA ASN A 59 -11.53 11.60 -8.58
C ASN A 59 -10.76 11.37 -7.27
N LEU A 60 -9.79 10.44 -7.26
CA LEU A 60 -8.92 10.25 -6.10
C LEU A 60 -8.17 11.54 -5.73
N LEU A 61 -7.54 12.18 -6.72
CA LEU A 61 -6.75 13.40 -6.52
C LEU A 61 -7.59 14.62 -6.10
N SER A 62 -8.87 14.64 -6.46
CA SER A 62 -9.79 15.72 -6.06
C SER A 62 -10.50 15.45 -4.74
N SER A 63 -10.56 14.20 -4.30
CA SER A 63 -11.31 13.79 -3.10
C SER A 63 -10.44 13.56 -1.87
N ASP A 64 -9.15 13.31 -2.02
CA ASP A 64 -8.24 13.00 -0.91
C ASP A 64 -7.01 13.93 -0.92
N ALA A 65 -6.57 14.34 0.26
CA ALA A 65 -5.33 15.07 0.40
C ALA A 65 -4.15 14.13 0.18
N LEU A 66 -3.08 14.64 -0.44
CA LEU A 66 -1.84 13.89 -0.58
C LEU A 66 -0.85 14.32 0.51
N ILE A 67 -0.59 13.41 1.45
CA ILE A 67 0.43 13.57 2.48
C ILE A 67 1.61 12.69 2.10
N TYR A 68 2.78 13.29 1.93
CA TYR A 68 4.00 12.60 1.44
C TYR A 68 3.79 11.87 0.11
N GLY A 69 2.94 12.39 -0.77
CA GLY A 69 2.64 11.76 -2.06
C GLY A 69 1.76 10.53 -1.98
N TYR A 70 1.06 10.34 -0.86
CA TYR A 70 0.16 9.21 -0.61
C TYR A 70 -1.21 9.70 -0.11
N PRO A 71 -2.34 9.06 -0.47
CA PRO A 71 -3.67 9.47 -0.01
C PRO A 71 -3.75 9.46 1.52
N GLU A 72 -4.17 10.58 2.11
CA GLU A 72 -4.22 10.78 3.57
C GLU A 72 -5.12 9.73 4.23
N THR A 73 -6.28 9.44 3.63
CA THR A 73 -7.20 8.45 4.21
C THR A 73 -6.56 7.06 4.31
N LEU A 74 -5.74 6.68 3.34
CA LEU A 74 -5.04 5.39 3.33
C LEU A 74 -3.86 5.39 4.31
N LEU A 75 -3.16 6.51 4.45
CA LEU A 75 -2.14 6.69 5.49
C LEU A 75 -2.74 6.55 6.90
N LEU A 76 -3.88 7.21 7.15
CA LEU A 76 -4.59 7.12 8.42
C LEU A 76 -5.07 5.70 8.69
N ALA A 77 -5.67 5.03 7.71
CA ALA A 77 -6.10 3.64 7.83
C ALA A 77 -4.93 2.71 8.21
N HIS A 78 -3.78 2.87 7.55
CA HIS A 78 -2.57 2.12 7.89
C HIS A 78 -2.12 2.34 9.33
N ASN A 79 -2.08 3.60 9.76
CA ASN A 79 -1.69 3.96 11.14
C ASN A 79 -2.67 3.40 12.17
N TYR A 80 -3.98 3.48 11.93
CA TYR A 80 -5.00 2.98 12.86
C TYR A 80 -5.08 1.45 12.92
N CYS A 81 -4.71 0.74 11.85
CA CYS A 81 -4.69 -0.73 11.83
C CYS A 81 -3.38 -1.32 12.38
N THR A 82 -2.40 -0.49 12.74
CA THR A 82 -1.11 -0.96 13.24
C THR A 82 -1.19 -1.26 14.72
N PHE A 83 -1.06 -2.54 15.08
CA PHE A 83 -0.87 -2.95 16.47
C PHE A 83 0.55 -2.61 16.93
N ASN A 84 0.67 -1.81 17.97
CA ASN A 84 1.95 -1.54 18.60
C ASN A 84 2.36 -2.70 19.53
N LYS A 85 3.58 -2.64 20.08
CA LYS A 85 4.13 -3.69 20.96
C LYS A 85 3.27 -3.95 22.20
N LEU A 86 2.67 -2.90 22.78
CA LEU A 86 1.79 -3.03 23.94
C LEU A 86 0.47 -3.70 23.56
N ASP A 87 -0.11 -3.35 22.41
CA ASP A 87 -1.33 -3.99 21.92
C ASP A 87 -1.11 -5.49 21.68
N VAL A 88 0.02 -5.84 21.06
CA VAL A 88 0.41 -7.25 20.83
C VAL A 88 0.57 -7.97 22.16
N LEU A 89 1.30 -7.40 23.13
CA LEU A 89 1.50 -8.02 24.44
C LEU A 89 0.18 -8.20 25.21
N ALA A 90 -0.71 -7.21 25.15
CA ALA A 90 -2.02 -7.28 25.78
C ALA A 90 -2.88 -8.40 25.18
N LEU A 91 -2.89 -8.54 23.84
CA LEU A 91 -3.60 -9.62 23.15
C LEU A 91 -3.00 -11.00 23.49
N GLN A 92 -1.68 -11.13 23.51
CA GLN A 92 -1.00 -12.38 23.90
C GLN A 92 -1.36 -12.78 25.35
N ARG A 93 -1.36 -11.81 26.27
CA ARG A 93 -1.76 -12.04 27.67
C ARG A 93 -3.22 -12.47 27.76
N LEU A 94 -4.14 -11.79 27.06
CA LEU A 94 -5.56 -12.15 27.03
C LEU A 94 -5.76 -13.58 26.53
N LEU A 95 -5.10 -13.96 25.44
CA LEU A 95 -5.16 -15.31 24.89
C LEU A 95 -4.67 -16.37 25.88
N LYS A 96 -3.60 -16.08 26.63
CA LYS A 96 -3.09 -16.99 27.66
C LYS A 96 -4.05 -17.12 28.83
N GLN A 97 -4.65 -16.02 29.28
CA GLN A 97 -5.54 -16.01 30.45
C GLN A 97 -6.89 -16.67 30.15
N GLU A 98 -7.52 -16.36 29.01
CA GLU A 98 -8.88 -16.81 28.70
C GLU A 98 -8.92 -18.17 28.01
N PHE A 99 -7.91 -18.48 27.19
CA PHE A 99 -7.93 -19.67 26.33
C PHE A 99 -6.75 -20.62 26.59
N ASN A 100 -5.84 -20.31 27.52
CA ASN A 100 -4.60 -21.06 27.79
C ASN A 100 -3.75 -21.31 26.54
N ILE A 101 -3.82 -20.40 25.56
CA ILE A 101 -3.01 -20.46 24.33
C ILE A 101 -1.69 -19.75 24.61
N ASP A 102 -0.57 -20.46 24.43
CA ASP A 102 0.76 -19.87 24.42
C ASP A 102 1.01 -19.21 23.05
N ALA A 103 0.93 -17.88 23.02
CA ALA A 103 1.28 -17.11 21.84
C ALA A 103 2.81 -17.00 21.75
N PHE A 104 3.43 -17.77 20.85
CA PHE A 104 4.85 -17.65 20.55
C PHE A 104 5.08 -16.44 19.66
N CYS A 105 6.08 -15.61 19.98
CA CYS A 105 6.62 -14.64 19.03
C CYS A 105 7.31 -15.41 17.90
N ILE A 106 6.56 -15.75 16.85
CA ILE A 106 7.15 -16.05 15.55
C ILE A 106 7.86 -14.76 15.15
N GLY A 107 9.18 -14.83 14.96
CA GLY A 107 10.04 -13.67 14.73
C GLY A 107 9.42 -12.66 13.77
N ASP A 108 9.65 -11.39 14.05
CA ASP A 108 8.97 -10.27 13.41
C ASP A 108 9.21 -10.24 11.89
N VAL A 109 8.32 -10.88 11.14
CA VAL A 109 8.37 -10.93 9.67
C VAL A 109 8.26 -9.52 9.09
N ARG A 110 7.61 -8.58 9.80
CA ARG A 110 7.48 -7.17 9.37
C ARG A 110 8.78 -6.39 9.57
N SER A 111 9.54 -6.65 10.63
CA SER A 111 10.87 -6.04 10.80
C SER A 111 11.84 -6.38 9.66
N SER A 112 11.67 -7.53 9.00
CA SER A 112 12.44 -7.89 7.80
C SER A 112 12.05 -7.07 6.56
N LEU A 113 10.80 -6.60 6.48
CA LEU A 113 10.24 -5.93 5.30
C LEU A 113 10.20 -4.40 5.42
N PHE A 114 10.05 -3.83 6.62
CA PHE A 114 9.78 -2.41 6.83
C PHE A 114 10.82 -1.66 7.68
N ASN A 115 11.89 -2.33 8.13
CA ASN A 115 13.00 -1.69 8.85
C ASN A 115 13.56 -0.40 8.17
N PRO A 116 13.63 -0.27 6.83
CA PRO A 116 14.09 0.98 6.20
C PRO A 116 13.12 2.16 6.32
N LEU A 117 11.86 1.92 6.69
CA LEU A 117 10.80 2.93 6.80
C LEU A 117 10.45 3.28 8.25
N ASP A 118 10.78 2.40 9.20
CA ASP A 118 10.35 2.51 10.60
C ASP A 118 11.28 3.35 11.50
N GLY A 119 12.30 4.01 10.93
CA GLY A 119 13.08 5.05 11.61
C GLY A 119 13.70 4.61 12.94
N HIS A 120 14.85 3.93 12.86
CA HIS A 120 15.80 3.80 13.96
C HIS A 120 17.04 4.65 13.69
#